data_AF-A0A9D3Y688-F1
#
_entry.id   AF-A0A9D3Y688-F1
#
_cell.length_a   1.000
_cell.length_b   1.000
_cell.length_c   1.000
_cell.angle_alpha   90.00
_cell.angle_beta   90.00
_cell.angle_gamma   90.00
#
_symmetry.space_group_name_H-M   'P 1'
#
loop_
_entity.id
_entity.type
_entity.pdbx_description
1 polymer ?
#
loop_
_entity_poly.entity_id
_entity_poly.type
_entity_poly.pdbx_seq_one_letter_code
_entity_poly.pdbx_strand_id
1 'polypeptide(L)'
;MKNTLGLEHAENIDIDRAHRVKSRNKTECTIIARFTRFKDCQSIFNKAKTTLNSNSSFSVQQDFSDRVKLNRHKLGERMITERKYGNYASIRFDKLYINNDIYKFNDTTQCVEHIASRRSFQPRAHQAREYNDYYSITDERRFADYRSKIPHGPPVTNDNPSQLVTEDNQSFFDHRSDTSEDNDTLSQSLIA
;
A
#
# COMPACT_ATOMS: atom_id res chain seq x y z
N MET A 1 -1.57 -28.02 26.74
CA MET A 1 -0.93 -27.58 25.48
C MET A 1 -0.34 -26.19 25.71
N LYS A 2 0.73 -25.77 25.03
CA LYS A 2 1.24 -24.39 25.16
C LYS A 2 0.35 -23.43 24.35
N ASN A 3 -0.11 -22.35 24.98
CA ASN A 3 -0.88 -21.28 24.32
C ASN A 3 0.09 -20.38 23.54
N THR A 4 0.42 -20.78 22.31
CA THR A 4 1.48 -20.18 21.47
C THR A 4 1.26 -18.70 21.15
N LEU A 5 0.01 -18.21 21.23
CA LEU A 5 -0.32 -16.79 21.04
C LEU A 5 -0.28 -15.99 22.34
N GLY A 6 -0.19 -16.63 23.52
CA GLY A 6 -0.21 -15.94 24.81
C GLY A 6 -1.49 -15.11 25.01
N LEU A 7 -2.63 -15.64 24.56
CA LEU A 7 -3.94 -15.01 24.73
C LEU A 7 -4.45 -15.22 26.16
N GLU A 8 -4.70 -14.13 26.87
CA GLU A 8 -5.50 -14.14 28.09
C GLU A 8 -6.91 -14.64 27.76
N HIS A 9 -7.48 -15.44 28.66
CA HIS A 9 -8.82 -16.01 28.53
C HIS A 9 -9.09 -16.77 27.22
N ALA A 10 -8.09 -17.49 26.71
CA ALA A 10 -8.22 -18.36 25.55
C ALA A 10 -9.27 -19.47 25.73
N GLU A 11 -9.51 -19.89 26.98
CA GLU A 11 -10.56 -20.82 27.40
C GLU A 11 -11.99 -20.27 27.20
N ASN A 12 -12.15 -18.94 27.12
CA ASN A 12 -13.44 -18.26 26.96
C ASN A 12 -13.73 -17.83 25.52
N ILE A 13 -12.99 -18.34 24.52
CA ILE A 13 -13.14 -17.96 23.10
C ILE A 13 -14.15 -18.86 22.39
N ASP A 14 -15.31 -18.31 22.05
CA ASP A 14 -16.42 -19.04 21.44
C ASP A 14 -16.25 -19.17 19.92
N ILE A 15 -16.06 -20.40 19.43
CA ILE A 15 -15.96 -20.72 18.00
C ILE A 15 -17.26 -21.39 17.52
N ASP A 16 -18.10 -20.60 16.84
CA ASP A 16 -19.35 -21.02 16.20
C ASP A 16 -19.13 -22.11 15.12
N ARG A 17 -18.08 -21.95 14.30
CA ARG A 17 -17.72 -22.97 13.29
C ARG A 17 -16.25 -22.90 12.90
N ALA A 18 -15.55 -24.03 12.88
CA ALA A 18 -14.24 -24.18 12.26
C ALA A 18 -14.26 -25.29 11.20
N HIS A 19 -13.59 -25.09 10.07
CA HIS A 19 -13.42 -26.12 9.05
C HIS A 19 -12.16 -25.92 8.20
N ARG A 20 -11.59 -27.02 7.68
CA ARG A 20 -10.44 -27.00 6.76
C ARG A 20 -10.90 -26.93 5.31
N VAL A 21 -10.42 -25.92 4.58
CA VAL A 21 -10.46 -25.88 3.12
C VAL A 21 -9.23 -26.63 2.59
N LYS A 22 -9.43 -27.48 1.58
CA LYS A 22 -8.35 -28.20 0.90
C LYS A 22 -7.63 -27.24 -0.05
N SER A 23 -6.33 -27.00 0.13
CA SER A 23 -5.50 -26.37 -0.90
C SER A 23 -5.28 -27.34 -2.06
N ARG A 24 -4.90 -26.79 -3.23
CA ARG A 24 -4.37 -27.58 -4.36
C ARG A 24 -3.02 -28.19 -4.02
N ASN A 25 -2.24 -27.55 -3.14
CA ASN A 25 -1.00 -28.09 -2.60
C ASN A 25 -1.28 -28.99 -1.39
N LYS A 26 -0.71 -30.20 -1.36
CA LYS A 26 -0.92 -31.21 -0.30
C LYS A 26 -0.36 -30.79 1.05
N THR A 27 0.70 -29.98 1.09
CA THR A 27 1.32 -29.49 2.34
C THR A 27 0.56 -28.32 2.96
N GLU A 28 -0.34 -27.68 2.22
CA GLU A 28 -1.06 -26.49 2.67
C GLU A 28 -2.43 -26.79 3.29
N CYS A 29 -2.87 -25.84 4.12
CA CYS A 29 -4.07 -25.94 4.92
C CYS A 29 -4.60 -24.54 5.23
N THR A 30 -5.79 -24.20 4.74
CA THR A 30 -6.52 -23.03 5.23
C THR A 30 -7.59 -23.52 6.18
N ILE A 31 -7.56 -23.04 7.43
CA ILE A 31 -8.64 -23.26 8.40
C ILE A 31 -9.47 -21.98 8.44
N ILE A 32 -10.75 -22.09 8.07
CA ILE A 32 -11.71 -20.99 8.19
C ILE A 32 -12.47 -21.19 9.49
N ALA A 33 -12.22 -20.27 10.44
CA ALA A 33 -12.89 -20.20 11.74
C ALA A 33 -13.81 -18.96 11.79
N ARG A 34 -15.05 -19.19 12.23
CA ARG A 34 -16.05 -18.18 12.54
C ARG A 34 -16.27 -18.17 14.04
N PHE A 35 -16.10 -17.01 14.65
CA PHE A 35 -16.22 -16.79 16.09
C PHE A 35 -17.59 -16.22 16.41
N THR A 36 -18.17 -16.60 17.55
CA THR A 36 -19.46 -16.08 18.03
C THR A 36 -19.36 -14.59 18.36
N ARG A 37 -18.20 -14.14 18.86
CA ARG A 37 -17.96 -12.75 19.29
C ARG A 37 -16.89 -12.10 18.42
N PHE A 38 -17.22 -10.95 17.82
CA PHE A 38 -16.27 -10.18 16.99
C PHE A 38 -15.02 -9.73 17.77
N LYS A 39 -15.15 -9.45 19.07
CA LYS A 39 -14.03 -9.03 19.93
C LYS A 39 -12.93 -10.11 20.03
N ASP A 40 -13.30 -11.38 20.13
CA ASP A 40 -12.35 -12.49 20.25
C ASP A 40 -11.53 -12.63 18.96
N CYS A 41 -12.24 -12.63 17.83
CA CYS A 41 -11.66 -12.62 16.49
C CYS A 41 -10.67 -11.45 16.29
N GLN A 42 -11.06 -10.24 16.71
CA GLN A 42 -10.20 -9.05 16.66
C GLN A 42 -8.99 -9.15 17.61
N SER A 43 -9.16 -9.74 18.80
CA SER A 43 -8.08 -9.98 19.75
C SER A 43 -7.04 -10.95 19.18
N ILE A 44 -7.48 -12.08 18.62
CA ILE A 44 -6.64 -13.05 17.92
C ILE A 44 -5.87 -12.37 16.79
N PHE A 45 -6.53 -11.58 15.93
CA PHE A 45 -5.84 -10.85 14.86
C PHE A 45 -4.84 -9.80 15.35
N ASN A 46 -5.10 -9.14 16.48
CA ASN A 46 -4.19 -8.15 17.03
C ASN A 46 -2.96 -8.82 17.68
N LYS A 47 -3.16 -9.90 18.43
CA LYS A 47 -2.10 -10.68 19.06
C LYS A 47 -1.23 -11.38 18.01
N ALA A 48 -1.85 -12.05 17.02
CA ALA A 48 -1.12 -12.76 15.97
C ALA A 48 -0.18 -11.86 15.16
N LYS A 49 -0.52 -10.57 14.94
CA LYS A 49 0.37 -9.59 14.29
C LYS A 49 1.63 -9.26 15.09
N THR A 50 1.60 -9.40 16.42
CA THR A 50 2.73 -9.10 17.30
C THR A 50 3.50 -10.35 17.73
N THR A 51 2.85 -11.53 17.74
CA THR A 51 3.47 -12.80 18.18
C THR A 51 3.94 -13.71 17.06
N LEU A 52 3.38 -13.61 15.84
CA LEU A 52 3.85 -14.38 14.69
C LEU A 52 4.91 -13.60 13.93
N ASN A 53 6.05 -14.24 13.67
CA ASN A 53 7.13 -13.68 12.86
C ASN A 53 6.89 -13.89 11.35
N SER A 54 7.64 -13.20 10.51
CA SER A 54 7.63 -13.40 9.05
C SER A 54 7.93 -14.85 8.62
N ASN A 55 8.65 -15.59 9.47
CA ASN A 55 9.16 -16.93 9.21
C ASN A 55 8.30 -18.06 9.85
N SER A 56 7.09 -17.76 10.33
CA SER A 56 6.20 -18.81 10.88
C SER A 56 5.62 -19.68 9.78
N SER A 57 5.53 -20.99 10.02
CA SER A 57 4.96 -21.99 9.08
C SER A 57 3.46 -21.86 8.82
N PHE A 58 2.80 -20.91 9.48
CA PHE A 58 1.40 -20.54 9.30
C PHE A 58 1.25 -19.01 9.41
N SER A 59 0.17 -18.47 8.85
CA SER A 59 -0.21 -17.06 9.05
C SER A 59 -1.70 -16.94 9.38
N VAL A 60 -2.08 -15.86 10.05
CA VAL A 60 -3.44 -15.61 10.49
C VAL A 60 -3.95 -14.36 9.78
N GLN A 61 -4.90 -14.54 8.85
CA GLN A 61 -5.43 -13.47 7.99
C GLN A 61 -6.96 -13.41 8.08
N GLN A 62 -7.51 -12.21 7.94
CA GLN A 62 -8.95 -11.99 7.97
C GLN A 62 -9.55 -12.35 6.61
N ASP A 63 -10.52 -13.26 6.58
CA ASP A 63 -11.24 -13.56 5.35
C ASP A 63 -12.15 -12.37 4.99
N PHE A 64 -11.98 -11.91 3.76
CA PHE A 64 -12.67 -10.75 3.20
C PHE A 64 -13.45 -11.20 1.97
N SER A 65 -14.61 -10.59 1.69
CA SER A 65 -15.30 -10.81 0.40
C SER A 65 -14.37 -10.48 -0.78
N ASP A 66 -14.55 -11.12 -1.93
CA ASP A 66 -13.59 -11.01 -3.05
C ASP A 66 -13.49 -9.59 -3.64
N ARG A 67 -14.57 -8.80 -3.58
CA ARG A 67 -14.55 -7.34 -3.82
C ARG A 67 -13.54 -6.62 -2.91
N VAL A 68 -13.54 -6.91 -1.61
CA VAL A 68 -12.58 -6.31 -0.66
C VAL A 68 -11.17 -6.86 -0.89
N LYS A 69 -11.01 -8.13 -1.29
CA LYS A 69 -9.69 -8.69 -1.69
C LYS A 69 -9.13 -7.95 -2.93
N LEU A 70 -9.95 -7.74 -3.96
CA LEU A 70 -9.59 -6.99 -5.18
C LEU A 70 -9.22 -5.53 -4.87
N ASN A 71 -10.07 -4.82 -4.12
CA ASN A 71 -9.84 -3.41 -3.79
C ASN A 71 -8.57 -3.24 -2.93
N ARG A 72 -8.30 -4.19 -2.02
CA ARG A 72 -7.05 -4.23 -1.23
C ARG A 72 -5.81 -4.48 -2.09
N HIS A 73 -5.90 -5.28 -3.16
CA HIS A 73 -4.80 -5.44 -4.12
C HIS A 73 -4.53 -4.13 -4.89
N LYS A 74 -5.58 -3.48 -5.45
CA LYS A 74 -5.44 -2.19 -6.15
C LYS A 74 -4.86 -1.09 -5.25
N LEU A 75 -5.30 -1.02 -3.99
CA LEU A 75 -4.72 -0.13 -2.98
C LEU A 75 -3.28 -0.54 -2.59
N GLY A 76 -2.94 -1.82 -2.68
CA GLY A 76 -1.60 -2.37 -2.45
C GLY A 76 -0.55 -1.79 -3.37
N GLU A 77 -0.86 -1.72 -4.68
CA GLU A 77 0.05 -1.13 -5.68
C GLU A 77 0.37 0.34 -5.37
N ARG A 78 -0.65 1.14 -5.00
CA ARG A 78 -0.43 2.53 -4.56
C ARG A 78 0.36 2.59 -3.25
N MET A 79 0.04 1.75 -2.27
CA MET A 79 0.77 1.69 -0.99
C MET A 79 2.27 1.38 -1.17
N ILE A 80 2.62 0.48 -2.08
CA ILE A 80 4.01 0.14 -2.40
C ILE A 80 4.72 1.35 -3.03
N THR A 81 4.07 2.03 -3.97
CA THR A 81 4.60 3.23 -4.63
C THR A 81 4.84 4.37 -3.63
N GLU A 82 3.89 4.66 -2.74
CA GLU A 82 4.04 5.69 -1.70
C GLU A 82 5.18 5.37 -0.72
N ARG A 83 5.33 4.10 -0.32
CA ARG A 83 6.45 3.66 0.53
C ARG A 83 7.81 3.84 -0.15
N LYS A 84 7.90 3.72 -1.48
CA LYS A 84 9.15 4.02 -2.23
C LYS A 84 9.51 5.52 -2.20
N TYR A 85 8.51 6.41 -2.12
CA TYR A 85 8.71 7.85 -1.94
C TYR A 85 8.90 8.27 -0.47
N GLY A 86 8.99 7.32 0.47
CA GLY A 86 9.18 7.58 1.90
C GLY A 86 7.90 7.96 2.67
N ASN A 87 6.73 7.97 2.03
CA ASN A 87 5.47 8.25 2.72
C ASN A 87 5.03 7.08 3.62
N TYR A 88 4.46 7.39 4.79
CA TYR A 88 3.87 6.38 5.66
C TYR A 88 2.53 5.92 5.07
N ALA A 89 2.52 4.75 4.42
CA ALA A 89 1.32 4.18 3.82
C ALA A 89 0.89 2.84 4.45
N SER A 90 -0.39 2.69 4.79
CA SER A 90 -0.97 1.47 5.38
C SER A 90 -2.43 1.22 4.96
N ILE A 91 -2.84 -0.03 4.76
CA ILE A 91 -4.22 -0.38 4.36
C ILE A 91 -4.98 -0.99 5.55
N ARG A 92 -6.14 -0.40 5.90
CA ARG A 92 -7.07 -0.92 6.93
C ARG A 92 -8.43 -1.18 6.28
N PHE A 93 -8.90 -2.43 6.36
CA PHE A 93 -10.09 -2.92 5.64
C PHE A 93 -10.05 -2.57 4.14
N ASP A 94 -10.96 -1.73 3.64
CA ASP A 94 -11.13 -1.30 2.25
C ASP A 94 -10.46 0.07 1.93
N LYS A 95 -9.66 0.61 2.84
CA LYS A 95 -9.09 1.97 2.75
C LYS A 95 -7.57 1.99 2.91
N LEU A 96 -6.93 2.83 2.12
CA LEU A 96 -5.52 3.16 2.20
C LEU A 96 -5.35 4.48 2.97
N TYR A 97 -4.42 4.51 3.91
CA TYR A 97 -4.03 5.68 4.69
C TYR A 97 -2.62 6.05 4.24
N ILE A 98 -2.40 7.28 3.76
CA ILE A 98 -1.09 7.83 3.39
C ILE A 98 -0.89 9.08 4.23
N ASN A 99 0.10 9.08 5.11
CA ASN A 99 0.33 10.12 6.11
C ASN A 99 -0.95 10.39 6.93
N ASN A 100 -1.65 11.52 6.70
CA ASN A 100 -2.95 11.82 7.33
C ASN A 100 -4.16 11.57 6.41
N ASP A 101 -3.96 11.31 5.13
CA ASP A 101 -5.01 11.24 4.12
C ASP A 101 -5.54 9.82 3.92
N ILE A 102 -6.84 9.73 3.63
CA ILE A 102 -7.58 8.48 3.47
C ILE A 102 -8.06 8.37 2.04
N TYR A 103 -7.74 7.25 1.41
CA TYR A 103 -8.06 6.90 0.03
C TYR A 103 -8.86 5.60 -0.03
N LYS A 104 -9.67 5.45 -1.07
CA LYS A 104 -10.46 4.26 -1.34
C LYS A 104 -10.43 3.92 -2.83
N PHE A 105 -10.48 2.64 -3.16
CA PHE A 105 -10.74 2.20 -4.54
C PHE A 105 -12.24 2.35 -4.86
N ASN A 106 -12.54 3.06 -5.94
CA ASN A 106 -13.90 3.24 -6.45
C ASN A 106 -14.16 2.26 -7.60
N ASP A 107 -15.13 1.38 -7.40
CA ASP A 107 -15.43 0.28 -8.32
C ASP A 107 -16.03 0.77 -9.65
N THR A 108 -16.59 1.98 -9.69
CA THR A 108 -17.21 2.57 -10.89
C THR A 108 -16.19 3.27 -11.77
N THR A 109 -15.26 4.03 -11.19
CA THR A 109 -14.20 4.75 -11.92
C THR A 109 -12.94 3.90 -12.12
N GLN A 110 -12.85 2.75 -11.44
CA GLN A 110 -11.68 1.86 -11.39
C GLN A 110 -10.39 2.55 -10.88
N CYS A 111 -10.56 3.64 -10.12
CA CYS A 111 -9.47 4.50 -9.64
C CYS A 111 -9.33 4.48 -8.11
N VAL A 112 -8.17 4.94 -7.62
CA VAL A 112 -7.93 5.19 -6.19
C VAL A 112 -8.16 6.67 -5.91
N GLU A 113 -9.23 6.97 -5.18
CA GLU A 113 -9.73 8.32 -4.93
C GLU A 113 -9.45 8.74 -3.48
N HIS A 114 -9.16 10.03 -3.28
CA HIS A 114 -9.12 10.64 -1.95
C HIS A 114 -10.56 10.79 -1.42
N ILE A 115 -10.79 10.41 -0.16
CA ILE A 115 -12.13 10.45 0.45
C ILE A 115 -12.21 11.29 1.73
N ALA A 116 -11.08 11.53 2.42
CA ALA A 116 -10.98 12.43 3.56
C ALA A 116 -9.53 12.64 3.98
N SER A 117 -9.17 13.88 4.35
CA SER A 117 -8.02 14.11 5.23
C SER A 117 -8.44 13.85 6.68
N ARG A 118 -7.63 13.15 7.47
CA ARG A 118 -7.75 13.23 8.94
C ARG A 118 -7.45 14.67 9.33
N ARG A 119 -8.40 15.34 10.00
CA ARG A 119 -8.10 16.55 10.78
C ARG A 119 -6.88 16.25 11.66
N SER A 120 -5.92 17.17 11.70
CA SER A 120 -4.63 16.97 12.35
C SER A 120 -4.81 16.40 13.76
N PHE A 121 -4.42 15.13 13.93
CA PHE A 121 -4.50 14.45 15.21
C PHE A 121 -3.39 15.03 16.10
N GLN A 122 -3.70 16.15 16.76
CA GLN A 122 -2.96 16.69 17.89
C GLN A 122 -2.77 15.55 18.90
N PRO A 123 -1.57 14.94 19.00
CA PRO A 123 -1.41 13.76 19.82
C PRO A 123 -1.48 14.19 21.27
N ARG A 124 -2.48 13.73 22.01
CA ARG A 124 -2.47 13.87 23.48
C ARG A 124 -1.17 13.27 23.98
N ALA A 125 -0.34 14.07 24.67
CA ALA A 125 1.07 13.75 24.91
C ALA A 125 1.32 12.37 25.58
N HIS A 126 0.34 11.84 26.32
CA HIS A 126 0.37 10.50 26.91
C HIS A 126 0.29 9.35 25.89
N GLN A 127 -0.37 9.52 24.74
CA GLN A 127 -0.54 8.44 23.74
C GLN A 127 0.65 8.27 22.78
N ALA A 128 1.58 9.24 22.73
CA ALA A 128 2.71 9.22 21.81
C ALA A 128 3.77 8.15 22.13
N ARG A 129 3.77 7.58 23.36
CA ARG A 129 4.63 6.45 23.72
C ARG A 129 4.01 5.12 23.27
N GLU A 130 2.83 4.79 23.77
CA GLU A 130 2.13 3.52 23.46
C GLU A 130 1.88 3.31 21.95
N TYR A 131 1.57 4.38 21.19
CA TYR A 131 1.27 4.25 19.77
C TYR A 131 2.53 4.05 18.89
N ASN A 132 3.71 4.50 19.35
CA ASN A 132 4.97 4.27 18.63
C ASN A 132 5.47 2.84 18.82
N ASP A 133 5.53 2.36 20.07
CA ASP A 133 6.01 1.01 20.40
C ASP A 133 5.16 -0.09 19.74
N TYR A 134 3.86 0.16 19.52
CA TYR A 134 2.97 -0.77 18.84
C TYR A 134 3.25 -0.93 17.33
N TYR A 135 3.90 0.04 16.67
CA TYR A 135 4.16 0.00 15.23
C TYR A 135 5.65 -0.13 14.86
N SER A 136 6.58 0.52 15.58
CA SER A 136 8.02 0.47 15.31
C SER A 136 8.55 -0.97 15.23
N ILE A 137 8.21 -1.78 16.23
CA ILE A 137 8.59 -3.20 16.37
C ILE A 137 8.13 -4.05 15.16
N THR A 138 7.06 -3.65 14.47
CA THR A 138 6.47 -4.41 13.36
C THR A 138 6.96 -3.99 11.96
N ASP A 139 7.30 -2.71 11.74
CA ASP A 139 7.84 -2.27 10.44
C ASP A 139 9.37 -2.45 10.40
N GLU A 140 10.17 -2.09 11.42
CA GLU A 140 11.65 -2.17 11.35
C GLU A 140 12.16 -3.57 10.98
N ARG A 141 11.63 -4.61 11.64
CA ARG A 141 11.99 -6.02 11.38
C ARG A 141 11.62 -6.47 9.97
N ARG A 142 10.60 -5.86 9.37
CA ARG A 142 10.12 -6.17 8.01
C ARG A 142 10.84 -5.36 6.93
N PHE A 143 11.32 -4.16 7.26
CA PHE A 143 12.18 -3.35 6.41
C PHE A 143 13.63 -3.87 6.38
N ALA A 144 14.14 -4.44 7.47
CA ALA A 144 15.47 -5.08 7.51
C ALA A 144 15.60 -6.21 6.46
N ASP A 145 14.61 -7.11 6.39
CA ASP A 145 14.52 -8.21 5.41
C ASP A 145 14.33 -7.75 3.94
N TYR A 146 14.02 -6.47 3.72
CA TYR A 146 13.97 -5.83 2.41
C TYR A 146 15.29 -5.13 2.06
N ARG A 147 15.90 -4.42 3.03
CA ARG A 147 17.14 -3.67 2.84
C ARG A 147 18.33 -4.58 2.49
N SER A 148 18.32 -5.81 2.98
CA SER A 148 19.31 -6.86 2.66
C SER A 148 19.14 -7.52 1.27
N LYS A 149 18.08 -7.18 0.52
CA LYS A 149 17.76 -7.78 -0.79
C LYS A 149 17.77 -6.79 -1.95
N ILE A 150 18.13 -5.53 -1.68
CA ILE A 150 18.41 -4.54 -2.72
C ILE A 150 19.85 -4.77 -3.18
N PRO A 151 20.12 -5.09 -4.46
CA PRO A 151 21.49 -5.12 -4.95
C PRO A 151 22.08 -3.71 -4.84
N HIS A 152 23.23 -3.58 -4.18
CA HIS A 152 23.95 -2.31 -4.07
C HIS A 152 24.45 -1.89 -5.46
N GLY A 153 23.69 -1.03 -6.14
CA GLY A 153 24.21 -0.27 -7.26
C GLY A 153 25.42 0.57 -6.81
N PRO A 154 26.38 0.85 -7.71
CA PRO A 154 27.57 1.63 -7.36
C PRO A 154 27.17 3.02 -6.83
N PRO A 155 27.94 3.59 -5.89
CA PRO A 155 27.62 4.89 -5.32
C PRO A 155 27.65 5.96 -6.41
N VAL A 156 26.56 6.74 -6.51
CA VAL A 156 26.51 7.92 -7.39
C VAL A 156 27.37 9.01 -6.76
N THR A 157 28.55 9.24 -7.30
CA THR A 157 29.43 10.34 -6.90
C THR A 157 28.88 11.65 -7.48
N ASN A 158 28.24 12.46 -6.62
CA ASN A 158 27.77 13.80 -6.97
C ASN A 158 28.94 14.80 -7.01
N ASP A 159 29.87 14.61 -7.94
CA ASP A 159 30.93 15.55 -8.24
C ASP A 159 30.35 16.71 -9.07
N ASN A 160 29.85 17.74 -8.38
CA ASN A 160 29.25 18.93 -9.02
C ASN A 160 29.90 20.23 -8.50
N PRO A 161 31.10 20.60 -9.01
CA PRO A 161 31.74 21.86 -8.70
C PRO A 161 31.12 22.99 -9.54
N SER A 162 30.48 23.95 -8.87
CA SER A 162 29.99 25.17 -9.53
C SER A 162 31.15 26.04 -10.03
N GLN A 163 31.12 26.46 -11.29
CA GLN A 163 31.88 27.63 -11.75
C GLN A 163 31.02 28.52 -12.65
N LEU A 164 31.16 29.83 -12.45
CA LEU A 164 30.65 30.86 -13.36
C LEU A 164 31.66 31.04 -14.50
N VAL A 165 31.17 31.28 -15.71
CA VAL A 165 31.86 32.10 -16.73
C VAL A 165 30.81 33.05 -17.33
N THR A 166 31.26 34.25 -17.68
CA THR A 166 30.45 35.40 -18.11
C THR A 166 30.05 35.35 -19.60
N GLU A 167 29.21 36.33 -20.00
CA GLU A 167 29.16 37.10 -21.26
C GLU A 167 29.86 36.53 -22.53
N ASP A 168 29.32 36.67 -23.74
CA ASP A 168 28.78 37.94 -24.29
C ASP A 168 27.86 37.74 -25.52
N ASN A 169 27.45 38.86 -26.13
CA ASN A 169 26.50 39.00 -27.23
C ASN A 169 27.13 38.75 -28.62
N GLN A 170 26.36 38.13 -29.53
CA GLN A 170 26.31 38.62 -30.92
C GLN A 170 25.06 38.15 -31.69
N SER A 171 24.55 39.03 -32.55
CA SER A 171 23.35 38.87 -33.37
C SER A 171 23.71 38.75 -34.86
N PHE A 172 22.99 37.93 -35.64
CA PHE A 172 23.01 38.05 -37.11
C PHE A 172 21.69 37.66 -37.79
N PHE A 173 21.49 38.24 -38.99
CA PHE A 173 20.23 38.53 -39.69
C PHE A 173 19.41 37.35 -40.28
N ASP A 174 18.10 37.60 -40.35
CA ASP A 174 17.11 37.32 -41.42
C ASP A 174 17.32 36.22 -42.47
N HIS A 175 16.27 35.43 -42.71
CA HIS A 175 15.37 35.47 -43.89
C HIS A 175 14.02 34.80 -43.50
N ARG A 176 12.80 35.26 -43.84
CA ARG A 176 12.14 35.47 -45.15
C ARG A 176 11.97 34.16 -45.97
N SER A 177 10.80 33.73 -46.46
CA SER A 177 9.41 34.31 -46.50
C SER A 177 8.37 33.18 -46.67
N ASP A 178 7.06 33.50 -46.65
CA ASP A 178 5.95 33.14 -47.60
C ASP A 178 5.87 31.73 -48.29
N THR A 179 4.73 31.15 -48.73
CA THR A 179 3.29 31.54 -48.86
C THR A 179 2.39 30.29 -49.09
N SER A 180 1.08 30.51 -49.35
CA SER A 180 0.03 29.59 -49.87
C SER A 180 -0.51 28.51 -48.91
N GLU A 181 -1.82 28.26 -48.74
CA GLU A 181 -3.07 28.39 -49.55
C GLU A 181 -3.51 27.11 -50.31
N ASP A 182 -4.80 27.09 -50.64
CA ASP A 182 -5.62 26.04 -51.27
C ASP A 182 -5.98 24.79 -50.42
N ASN A 183 -7.25 24.40 -50.24
CA ASN A 183 -8.36 24.11 -51.19
C ASN A 183 -8.09 22.79 -51.97
N ASP A 184 -9.02 21.84 -52.16
CA ASP A 184 -10.40 21.62 -51.71
C ASP A 184 -10.57 20.07 -51.51
N THR A 185 -11.69 19.31 -51.50
CA THR A 185 -13.11 19.53 -51.83
C THR A 185 -14.03 18.50 -51.15
N LEU A 186 -15.36 18.71 -51.28
CA LEU A 186 -16.41 17.78 -50.87
C LEU A 186 -16.47 16.54 -51.76
N SER A 187 -16.83 15.38 -51.19
CA SER A 187 -17.41 14.28 -51.97
C SER A 187 -18.43 13.49 -51.15
N GLN A 188 -19.65 13.43 -51.69
CA GLN A 188 -20.77 12.66 -51.14
C GLN A 188 -20.75 11.24 -51.72
N SER A 189 -21.17 10.25 -50.95
CA SER A 189 -21.79 9.05 -51.53
C SER A 189 -22.84 8.47 -50.60
N LEU A 190 -24.10 8.53 -51.04
CA LEU A 190 -25.15 7.62 -50.57
C LEU A 190 -24.95 6.30 -51.32
N ILE A 191 -24.94 5.18 -50.61
CA ILE A 191 -25.56 3.92 -51.05
C ILE A 191 -26.37 3.40 -49.84
N ALA A 192 -27.51 2.78 -50.12
CA ALA A 192 -28.47 2.26 -49.13
C ALA A 192 -28.18 0.81 -48.73
#